data_AF-L9M5X2-F1
#
_entry.id   AF-L9M5X2-F1
#
_cell.length_a   1.000
_cell.length_b   1.000
_cell.length_c   1.000
_cell.angle_alpha   90.00
_cell.angle_beta   90.00
_cell.angle_gamma   90.00
#
_symmetry.space_group_name_H-M   'P 1'
#
loop_
_entity.id
_entity.type
_entity.pdbx_description
1 polymer ?
#
loop_
_entity_poly.entity_id
_entity_poly.type
_entity_poly.pdbx_seq_one_letter_code
_entity_poly.pdbx_strand_id
1 'polypeptide(L)'
;MKLVKVCVITLLGMASIQSFANPIEDQYKSLIATQPSYEKFQKNFDTILGKIEEITDRATQTQDRKELYPMCVAIQSSIAVLKNNQKYKVQYDRDYKQFDTTFDETLETATQGLSDKKEICDQAKKEYLANH
;
A
#
# COMPACT_ATOMS: atom_id res chain seq x y z
N MET A 1 37.36 -43.75 -25.14
CA MET A 1 37.18 -42.28 -25.19
C MET A 1 35.95 -41.93 -24.38
N LYS A 2 36.07 -41.01 -23.40
CA LYS A 2 35.00 -40.66 -22.47
C LYS A 2 34.00 -39.73 -23.17
N LEU A 3 32.73 -40.14 -23.22
CA LEU A 3 31.62 -39.32 -23.72
C LEU A 3 31.35 -38.19 -22.71
N VAL A 4 31.68 -36.97 -23.11
CA VAL A 4 31.36 -35.74 -22.38
C VAL A 4 29.85 -35.53 -22.46
N LYS A 5 29.15 -35.74 -21.33
CA LYS A 5 27.75 -35.34 -21.18
C LYS A 5 27.71 -33.81 -21.14
N VAL A 6 27.16 -33.23 -22.20
CA VAL A 6 26.88 -31.80 -22.28
C VAL A 6 25.77 -31.48 -21.27
N CYS A 7 26.12 -30.85 -20.16
CA CYS A 7 25.16 -30.25 -19.24
C CYS A 7 24.48 -29.08 -19.97
N VAL A 8 23.21 -29.28 -20.35
CA VAL A 8 22.31 -28.21 -20.74
C VAL A 8 22.10 -27.34 -19.50
N ILE A 9 22.78 -26.19 -19.44
CA ILE A 9 22.51 -25.15 -18.46
C ILE A 9 21.14 -24.58 -18.83
N THR A 10 20.10 -25.05 -18.16
CA THR A 10 18.81 -24.36 -18.13
C THR A 10 19.06 -22.94 -17.64
N LEU A 11 18.91 -21.97 -18.55
CA LEU A 11 18.73 -20.58 -18.19
C LEU A 11 17.56 -20.54 -17.20
N LEU A 12 17.89 -20.31 -15.93
CA LEU A 12 16.96 -19.76 -14.96
C LEU A 12 16.51 -18.44 -15.56
N GLY A 13 15.32 -18.48 -16.17
CA GLY A 13 14.63 -17.28 -16.63
C GLY A 13 14.65 -16.31 -15.46
N MET A 14 15.39 -15.22 -15.64
CA MET A 14 15.36 -14.11 -14.72
C MET A 14 13.89 -13.72 -14.63
N ALA A 15 13.25 -14.08 -13.51
CA ALA A 15 11.96 -13.53 -13.16
C ALA A 15 12.15 -12.04 -13.31
N SER A 16 11.46 -11.46 -14.28
CA SER A 16 11.47 -10.04 -14.56
C SER A 16 10.98 -9.42 -13.26
N ILE A 17 11.90 -8.96 -12.42
CA ILE A 17 11.57 -8.11 -11.31
C ILE A 17 11.04 -6.88 -12.02
N GLN A 18 9.72 -6.80 -12.15
CA GLN A 18 9.04 -5.59 -12.55
C GLN A 18 9.41 -4.59 -11.49
N SER A 19 10.50 -3.84 -11.73
CA SER A 19 10.82 -2.64 -10.97
C SER A 19 9.62 -1.73 -11.17
N PHE A 20 8.83 -1.55 -10.12
CA PHE A 20 7.71 -0.62 -10.18
C PHE A 20 8.32 0.78 -10.14
N ALA A 21 7.75 1.68 -10.94
CA ALA A 21 8.39 2.94 -11.30
C ALA A 21 8.54 3.97 -10.15
N ASN A 22 8.10 3.69 -8.91
CA ASN A 22 8.11 4.66 -7.81
C ASN A 22 8.49 4.04 -6.43
N PRO A 23 9.58 4.50 -5.78
CA PRO A 23 10.02 4.03 -4.46
C PRO A 23 9.00 4.17 -3.32
N ILE A 24 8.02 5.08 -3.41
CA ILE A 24 6.99 5.25 -2.37
C ILE A 24 5.97 4.12 -2.46
N GLU A 25 5.47 3.80 -3.65
CA GLU A 25 4.49 2.73 -3.86
C GLU A 25 5.08 1.36 -3.43
N ASP A 26 6.38 1.19 -3.62
CA ASP A 26 7.12 -0.02 -3.25
C ASP A 26 7.12 -0.33 -1.76
N GLN A 27 7.07 0.70 -0.91
CA GLN A 27 7.07 0.54 0.55
C GLN A 27 5.83 -0.21 1.06
N TYR A 28 4.74 -0.19 0.30
CA TYR A 28 3.45 -0.72 0.73
C TYR A 28 3.12 -2.10 0.14
N LYS A 29 3.83 -2.59 -0.88
CA LYS A 29 3.44 -3.81 -1.61
C LYS A 29 3.23 -5.04 -0.73
N SER A 30 4.14 -5.28 0.22
CA SER A 30 4.04 -6.43 1.12
C SER A 30 2.92 -6.26 2.16
N LEU A 31 2.57 -5.01 2.48
CA LEU A 31 1.53 -4.66 3.44
C LEU A 31 0.14 -4.89 2.84
N ILE A 32 -0.05 -4.57 1.56
CA ILE A 32 -1.35 -4.60 0.88
C ILE A 32 -1.74 -5.97 0.31
N ALA A 33 -0.83 -6.94 0.26
CA ALA A 33 -1.13 -8.27 -0.25
C ALA A 33 -2.26 -8.97 0.53
N THR A 34 -2.83 -10.03 -0.04
CA THR A 34 -3.69 -10.94 0.72
C THR A 34 -2.87 -11.64 1.80
N GLN A 35 -3.33 -11.53 3.04
CA GLN A 35 -2.61 -12.01 4.21
C GLN A 35 -3.10 -13.39 4.66
N PRO A 36 -2.21 -14.25 5.19
CA PRO A 36 -2.55 -15.61 5.60
C PRO A 36 -3.38 -15.68 6.88
N SER A 37 -3.30 -14.67 7.74
CA SER A 37 -4.06 -14.59 8.99
C SER A 37 -4.62 -13.19 9.25
N TYR A 38 -5.61 -13.12 10.13
CA TYR A 38 -6.19 -11.86 10.57
C TYR A 38 -5.16 -10.99 11.32
N GLU A 39 -4.37 -11.58 12.23
CA GLU A 39 -3.31 -10.86 12.97
C GLU A 39 -2.31 -10.19 12.02
N LYS A 40 -1.93 -10.89 10.94
CA LYS A 40 -1.02 -10.32 9.94
C LYS A 40 -1.66 -9.19 9.16
N PHE A 41 -2.94 -9.33 8.80
CA PHE A 41 -3.73 -8.26 8.20
C PHE A 41 -3.82 -7.04 9.13
N GLN A 42 -4.23 -7.23 10.38
CA GLN A 42 -4.38 -6.16 11.38
C GLN A 42 -3.07 -5.40 11.56
N LYS A 43 -1.96 -6.11 11.82
CA LYS A 43 -0.63 -5.50 11.96
C LYS A 43 -0.24 -4.67 10.73
N ASN A 44 -0.47 -5.20 9.52
CA ASN A 44 -0.12 -4.49 8.30
C ASN A 44 -1.04 -3.28 8.06
N PHE A 45 -2.33 -3.38 8.38
CA PHE A 45 -3.27 -2.27 8.28
C PHE A 45 -2.91 -1.16 9.28
N ASP A 46 -2.65 -1.50 10.54
CA ASP A 46 -2.18 -0.54 11.56
C ASP A 46 -0.86 0.12 11.17
N THR A 47 0.04 -0.62 10.52
CA THR A 47 1.28 -0.05 9.98
C THR A 47 1.00 1.03 8.94
N ILE A 48 0.00 0.81 8.07
CA ILE A 48 -0.40 1.80 7.07
C ILE A 48 -1.08 3.01 7.74
N LEU A 49 -1.95 2.79 8.72
CA LEU A 49 -2.59 3.87 9.48
C LEU A 49 -1.55 4.74 10.20
N GLY A 50 -0.57 4.13 10.87
CA GLY A 50 0.52 4.86 11.52
C GLY A 50 1.35 5.67 10.52
N LYS A 51 1.51 5.20 9.27
CA LYS A 51 2.16 6.00 8.22
C LYS A 51 1.32 7.20 7.79
N ILE A 52 0.00 7.05 7.69
CA ILE A 52 -0.91 8.16 7.41
C ILE A 52 -0.81 9.23 8.52
N GLU A 53 -0.80 8.81 9.79
CA GLU A 53 -0.61 9.71 10.94
C GLU A 53 0.74 10.43 10.87
N GLU A 54 1.83 9.68 10.67
CA GLU A 54 3.19 10.23 10.59
C GLU A 54 3.33 11.28 9.47
N ILE A 55 2.75 11.01 8.29
CA ILE A 55 2.74 11.97 7.17
C ILE A 55 1.86 13.18 7.50
N THR A 56 0.73 12.98 8.18
CA THR A 56 -0.19 14.07 8.57
C THR A 56 0.48 15.02 9.55
N ASP A 57 1.18 14.48 10.54
CA ASP A 57 1.93 15.25 11.52
C ASP A 57 3.03 16.06 10.85
N ARG A 58 3.82 15.43 9.97
CA ARG A 58 4.84 16.14 9.19
C ARG A 58 4.24 17.24 8.32
N ALA A 59 3.21 16.93 7.54
CA ALA A 59 2.55 17.90 6.66
C ALA A 59 1.97 19.09 7.43
N THR A 60 1.45 18.85 8.64
CA THR A 60 0.93 19.92 9.51
C THR A 60 2.07 20.81 10.03
N GLN A 61 3.20 20.22 10.40
CA GLN A 61 4.36 20.95 10.92
C GLN A 61 5.10 21.75 9.83
N THR A 62 5.28 21.17 8.65
CA THR A 62 6.11 21.75 7.59
C THR A 62 5.31 22.52 6.55
N GLN A 63 4.00 22.28 6.45
CA GLN A 63 3.14 22.71 5.34
C GLN A 63 3.69 22.30 3.97
N ASP A 64 4.53 21.26 3.93
CA ASP A 64 5.21 20.84 2.70
C ASP A 64 4.25 20.07 1.79
N ARG A 65 4.01 20.63 0.60
CA ARG A 65 3.19 20.00 -0.44
C ARG A 65 3.78 18.69 -0.96
N LYS A 66 5.09 18.45 -0.76
CA LYS A 66 5.74 17.20 -1.16
C LYS A 66 5.21 15.98 -0.41
N GLU A 67 4.63 16.17 0.78
CA GLU A 67 4.03 15.09 1.58
C GLU A 67 2.66 14.64 1.03
N LEU A 68 2.05 15.41 0.11
CA LEU A 68 0.74 15.09 -0.45
C LEU A 68 0.75 13.78 -1.26
N TYR A 69 1.80 13.52 -2.04
CA TYR A 69 1.87 12.28 -2.82
C TYR A 69 2.10 11.04 -1.92
N PRO A 70 3.08 11.03 -0.98
CA PRO A 70 3.18 10.00 0.04
C PRO A 70 1.86 9.73 0.77
N MET A 71 1.13 10.79 1.16
CA MET A 71 -0.17 10.68 1.81
C MET A 71 -1.18 9.94 0.91
N CYS A 72 -1.30 10.36 -0.35
CA CYS A 72 -2.19 9.72 -1.32
C CYS A 72 -1.86 8.24 -1.51
N VAL A 73 -0.57 7.87 -1.57
CA VAL A 73 -0.15 6.46 -1.70
C VAL A 73 -0.48 5.66 -0.43
N ALA A 74 -0.31 6.24 0.76
CA ALA A 74 -0.66 5.57 2.01
C ALA A 74 -2.17 5.31 2.12
N ILE A 75 -3.02 6.29 1.77
CA ILE A 75 -4.48 6.13 1.73
C ILE A 75 -4.90 5.12 0.65
N GLN A 76 -4.30 5.17 -0.54
CA GLN A 76 -4.53 4.14 -1.57
C GLN A 76 -4.18 2.73 -1.06
N SER A 77 -3.10 2.63 -0.30
CA SER A 77 -2.65 1.37 0.28
C SER A 77 -3.58 0.87 1.38
N SER A 78 -4.18 1.75 2.19
CA SER A 78 -5.18 1.37 3.20
C SER A 78 -6.46 0.81 2.55
N ILE A 79 -6.91 1.42 1.45
CA ILE A 79 -8.03 0.92 0.64
C ILE A 79 -7.68 -0.46 0.04
N ALA A 80 -6.47 -0.60 -0.53
CA ALA A 80 -6.04 -1.83 -1.17
C ALA A 80 -5.93 -3.00 -0.18
N VAL A 81 -5.34 -2.79 0.99
CA VAL A 81 -5.22 -3.86 1.99
C VAL A 81 -6.58 -4.32 2.49
N LEU A 82 -7.55 -3.40 2.67
CA LEU A 82 -8.93 -3.76 2.99
C LEU A 82 -9.54 -4.60 1.86
N LYS A 83 -9.55 -4.11 0.62
CA LYS A 83 -10.10 -4.85 -0.53
C LYS A 83 -9.50 -6.25 -0.71
N ASN A 84 -8.18 -6.39 -0.55
CA ASN A 84 -7.49 -7.67 -0.73
C ASN A 84 -7.71 -8.66 0.43
N ASN A 85 -8.27 -8.19 1.56
CA ASN A 85 -8.45 -8.96 2.79
C ASN A 85 -9.89 -8.94 3.32
N GLN A 86 -10.89 -8.72 2.45
CA GLN A 86 -12.32 -8.71 2.80
C GLN A 86 -12.80 -9.91 3.62
N LYS A 87 -12.15 -11.07 3.47
CA LYS A 87 -12.40 -12.28 4.28
C LYS A 87 -12.30 -12.05 5.80
N TYR A 88 -11.66 -10.97 6.25
CA TYR A 88 -11.48 -10.63 7.66
C TYR A 88 -12.45 -9.59 8.21
N LYS A 89 -13.46 -9.19 7.44
CA LYS A 89 -14.45 -8.18 7.82
C LYS A 89 -15.04 -8.40 9.22
N VAL A 90 -15.47 -9.62 9.54
CA VAL A 90 -16.08 -9.92 10.85
C VAL A 90 -15.11 -9.69 12.01
N GLN A 91 -13.84 -10.08 11.86
CA GLN A 91 -12.82 -9.86 12.88
C GLN A 91 -12.48 -8.37 13.01
N TYR A 92 -12.39 -7.66 11.87
CA TYR A 92 -12.19 -6.22 11.84
C TYR A 92 -13.30 -5.48 12.60
N ASP A 93 -14.57 -5.74 12.27
CA ASP A 93 -15.73 -5.07 12.87
C ASP A 93 -15.78 -5.27 14.39
N ARG A 94 -15.31 -6.43 14.88
CA ARG A 94 -15.21 -6.71 16.31
C ARG A 94 -14.11 -5.88 16.97
N ASP A 95 -12.92 -5.81 16.38
CA ASP A 95 -11.74 -5.25 17.05
C ASP A 95 -11.62 -3.72 16.84
N TYR A 96 -12.14 -3.18 15.74
CA TYR A 96 -12.18 -1.74 15.47
C TYR A 96 -13.47 -1.06 15.95
N LYS A 97 -14.38 -1.80 16.61
CA LYS A 97 -15.63 -1.26 17.16
C LYS A 97 -15.45 -0.04 18.05
N GLN A 98 -14.32 0.06 18.75
CA GLN A 98 -13.98 1.21 19.60
C GLN A 98 -13.86 2.54 18.84
N PHE A 99 -13.70 2.49 17.52
CA PHE A 99 -13.62 3.64 16.63
C PHE A 99 -14.96 3.97 15.95
N ASP A 100 -16.05 3.33 16.37
CA ASP A 100 -17.41 3.54 15.85
C ASP A 100 -17.51 3.49 14.32
N THR A 101 -16.76 2.56 13.72
CA THR A 101 -16.73 2.32 12.27
C THR A 101 -16.74 0.82 11.99
N THR A 102 -17.37 0.44 10.89
CA THR A 102 -17.29 -0.90 10.30
C THR A 102 -16.24 -0.94 9.20
N PHE A 103 -15.89 -2.15 8.78
CA PHE A 103 -15.01 -2.39 7.65
C PHE A 103 -15.51 -1.71 6.37
N ASP A 104 -16.82 -1.81 6.10
CA ASP A 104 -17.41 -1.24 4.90
C ASP A 104 -17.40 0.29 4.98
N GLU A 105 -17.75 0.87 6.12
CA GLU A 105 -17.74 2.33 6.33
C GLU A 105 -16.32 2.89 6.24
N THR A 106 -15.32 2.22 6.83
CA THR A 106 -13.91 2.59 6.69
C THR A 106 -13.48 2.54 5.22
N LEU A 107 -13.83 1.47 4.51
CA LEU A 107 -13.47 1.30 3.10
C LEU A 107 -14.15 2.35 2.21
N GLU A 108 -15.43 2.61 2.44
CA GLU A 108 -16.23 3.61 1.72
C GLU A 108 -15.70 5.01 1.99
N THR A 109 -15.53 5.40 3.25
CA THR A 109 -15.03 6.72 3.64
C THR A 109 -13.64 7.00 3.06
N ALA A 110 -12.72 6.03 3.15
CA ALA A 110 -11.39 6.18 2.56
C ALA A 110 -11.45 6.28 1.03
N THR A 111 -12.29 5.45 0.38
CA THR A 111 -12.46 5.46 -1.07
C THR A 111 -13.06 6.78 -1.56
N GLN A 112 -14.10 7.28 -0.89
CA GLN A 112 -14.75 8.54 -1.23
C GLN A 112 -13.79 9.70 -1.01
N GLY A 113 -13.14 9.77 0.16
CA GLY A 113 -12.19 10.83 0.48
C GLY A 113 -11.01 10.89 -0.49
N LEU A 114 -10.52 9.73 -0.97
CA LEU A 114 -9.50 9.69 -2.02
C LEU A 114 -10.05 10.13 -3.38
N SER A 115 -11.27 9.71 -3.73
CA SER A 115 -11.94 10.12 -4.97
C SER A 115 -12.13 11.64 -5.03
N ASP A 116 -12.60 12.25 -3.95
CA ASP A 116 -12.80 13.70 -3.82
C ASP A 116 -11.49 14.48 -3.97
N LYS A 117 -10.37 13.85 -3.63
CA LYS A 117 -9.01 14.43 -3.72
C LYS A 117 -8.22 13.96 -4.94
N LYS A 118 -8.87 13.28 -5.90
CA LYS A 118 -8.18 12.65 -7.04
C LYS A 118 -7.28 13.62 -7.80
N GLU A 119 -7.78 14.80 -8.16
CA GLU A 119 -7.00 15.79 -8.91
C GLU A 119 -5.76 16.25 -8.14
N ILE A 120 -5.89 16.48 -6.83
CA ILE A 120 -4.78 16.85 -5.94
C ILE A 120 -3.74 15.74 -5.90
N CYS A 121 -4.17 14.48 -5.76
CA CYS A 121 -3.25 13.34 -5.75
C CYS A 121 -2.53 13.13 -7.09
N ASP A 122 -3.25 13.32 -8.20
CA ASP A 122 -2.66 13.20 -9.54
C ASP A 122 -1.64 14.32 -9.80
N GLN A 123 -1.92 15.55 -9.36
CA GLN A 123 -0.98 16.66 -9.43
C GLN A 123 0.24 16.43 -8.53
N ALA A 124 0.03 16.03 -7.28
CA ALA A 124 1.11 15.74 -6.34
C ALA A 124 2.03 14.63 -6.87
N LYS A 125 1.47 13.58 -7.51
CA LYS A 125 2.25 12.52 -8.16
C LYS A 125 3.15 13.08 -9.26
N LYS A 126 2.60 13.93 -10.14
CA LYS A 126 3.37 14.57 -11.23
C LYS A 126 4.50 15.43 -10.68
N GLU A 127 4.22 16.26 -9.67
CA GLU A 127 5.21 17.13 -9.04
C GLU A 127 6.30 16.32 -8.32
N TYR A 128 5.94 15.24 -7.62
CA TYR A 128 6.89 14.38 -6.94
C TYR A 128 7.85 13.71 -7.93
N LEU A 129 7.31 13.13 -9.02
CA LEU A 129 8.07 12.44 -10.07
C LEU A 129 8.91 13.38 -10.95
N ALA A 130 8.58 14.67 -11.01
CA ALA A 130 9.38 15.64 -11.76
C ALA A 130 10.63 16.10 -10.98
N ASN A 131 10.65 15.88 -9.66
CA ASN A 131 11.68 16.39 -8.75
C ASN A 131 12.52 15.28 -8.07
N HIS A 132 12.31 14.01 -8.45
CA HIS A 132 13.02 12.81 -7.97
C HIS A 132 13.28 11.86 -9.14
#